data_AF-A0A533V652-F1
#
_entry.id   AF-A0A533V652-F1
#
_cell.length_a   1.000
_cell.length_b   1.000
_cell.length_c   1.000
_cell.angle_alpha   90.00
_cell.angle_beta   90.00
_cell.angle_gamma   90.00
#
_symmetry.space_group_name_H-M   'P 1'
#
loop_
_entity.id
_entity.type
_entity.pdbx_description
1 polymer ?
#
loop_
_entity_poly.entity_id
_entity_poly.type
_entity_poly.pdbx_seq_one_letter_code
_entity_poly.pdbx_strand_id
1 'polypeptide(L)'
;MNPVRTEKEVEPVAKKATETLYGDNIENFKIRTLLPFPTEQNREAWDAQVTFLLGGLQYTVDLLINEKDGQITNARLIDKMVPL
;
A
#
# COMPACT_ATOMS: atom_id res chain seq x y z
N MET A 1 3.21 -16.98 -1.94
CA MET A 1 3.68 -15.58 -2.02
C MET A 1 5.03 -15.51 -1.31
N ASN A 2 5.82 -14.46 -1.55
CA ASN A 2 7.20 -14.35 -1.05
C ASN A 2 7.27 -13.36 0.11
N PRO A 3 8.23 -13.54 1.05
CA PRO A 3 8.49 -12.54 2.08
C PRO A 3 8.77 -11.16 1.50
N VAL A 4 8.43 -10.12 2.25
CA VAL A 4 8.50 -8.72 1.85
C VAL A 4 9.28 -7.95 2.91
N ARG A 5 10.60 -7.95 2.80
CA ARG A 5 11.52 -7.45 3.85
C ARG A 5 12.04 -6.05 3.58
N THR A 6 11.88 -5.57 2.35
CA THR A 6 12.40 -4.30 1.88
C THR A 6 11.31 -3.47 1.21
N GLU A 7 11.47 -2.15 1.20
CA GLU A 7 10.58 -1.23 0.49
C GLU A 7 10.39 -1.60 -0.99
N LYS A 8 11.46 -2.05 -1.66
CA LYS A 8 11.41 -2.50 -3.06
C LYS A 8 10.51 -3.71 -3.27
N GLU A 9 10.34 -4.56 -2.26
CA GLU A 9 9.43 -5.69 -2.31
C GLU A 9 8.00 -5.27 -1.94
N VAL A 10 7.84 -4.24 -1.09
CA VAL A 10 6.53 -3.71 -0.70
C VAL A 10 5.82 -3.04 -1.87
N GLU A 11 6.52 -2.23 -2.66
CA GLU A 11 5.92 -1.46 -3.76
C GLU A 11 5.09 -2.31 -4.74
N PRO A 12 5.60 -3.41 -5.34
CA PRO A 12 4.81 -4.22 -6.26
C PRO A 12 3.63 -4.94 -5.57
N VAL A 13 3.76 -5.31 -4.30
CA VAL A 13 2.68 -5.94 -3.51
C VAL A 13 1.56 -4.94 -3.24
N ALA A 14 1.91 -3.75 -2.76
CA ALA A 14 0.98 -2.67 -2.48
C ALA A 14 0.27 -2.18 -3.75
N LYS A 15 1.01 -2.05 -4.86
CA LYS A 15 0.45 -1.67 -6.16
C LYS A 15 -0.55 -2.72 -6.66
N LYS A 16 -0.17 -3.99 -6.66
CA LYS A 16 -1.06 -5.09 -7.08
C LYS A 16 -2.32 -5.17 -6.22
N ALA A 17 -2.20 -4.97 -4.91
CA ALA A 17 -3.34 -4.92 -4.01
C ALA A 17 -4.29 -3.76 -4.36
N THR A 18 -3.72 -2.59 -4.63
CA THR A 18 -4.48 -1.40 -5.06
C THR A 18 -5.19 -1.65 -6.39
N GLU A 19 -4.51 -2.21 -7.38
CA GLU A 19 -5.11 -2.58 -8.68
C GLU A 19 -6.25 -3.59 -8.52
N THR A 20 -6.08 -4.56 -7.62
CA THR A 20 -7.12 -5.56 -7.32
C THR A 20 -8.37 -4.92 -6.69
N LEU A 21 -8.19 -3.90 -5.85
CA LEU A 21 -9.29 -3.25 -5.12
C LEU A 21 -10.00 -2.17 -5.93
N TYR A 22 -9.27 -1.45 -6.78
CA TYR A 22 -9.76 -0.23 -7.43
C TYR A 22 -9.81 -0.31 -8.96
N GLY A 23 -9.23 -1.34 -9.58
CA GLY A 23 -9.08 -1.48 -11.03
C GLY A 23 -7.64 -1.27 -11.48
N ASP A 24 -7.33 -1.75 -12.69
CA ASP A 24 -5.98 -1.72 -13.30
C ASP A 24 -5.62 -0.37 -13.94
N ASN A 25 -6.57 0.56 -14.01
CA ASN A 25 -6.40 1.90 -14.58
C ASN A 25 -5.98 2.96 -13.54
N ILE A 26 -5.29 2.56 -12.47
CA ILE A 26 -4.70 3.50 -11.51
C ILE A 26 -3.46 4.17 -12.10
N GLU A 27 -3.29 5.45 -11.82
CA GLU A 27 -2.16 6.26 -12.30
C GLU A 27 -1.38 6.85 -11.14
N ASN A 28 -0.12 7.25 -11.37
CA ASN A 28 0.72 7.94 -10.39
C ASN A 28 0.78 7.27 -9.00
N PHE A 29 0.77 5.93 -8.97
CA PHE A 29 0.91 5.16 -7.72
C PHE A 29 2.21 5.52 -7.00
N LYS A 30 2.12 5.80 -5.70
CA LYS A 30 3.25 6.14 -4.83
C LYS A 30 3.02 5.60 -3.43
N ILE A 31 4.05 5.03 -2.81
CA ILE A 31 4.09 4.88 -1.36
C ILE A 31 4.46 6.24 -0.77
N ARG A 32 3.64 6.76 0.15
CA ARG A 32 3.90 8.03 0.86
C ARG A 32 4.57 7.82 2.19
N THR A 33 4.23 6.73 2.85
CA THR A 33 4.78 6.39 4.15
C THR A 33 4.84 4.88 4.24
N LEU A 34 5.96 4.38 4.78
CA LEU A 34 6.19 2.97 4.99
C LEU A 34 6.78 2.80 6.38
N LEU A 35 6.02 2.22 7.29
CA LEU A 35 6.42 2.03 8.68
C LEU A 35 6.47 0.54 9.05
N PRO A 36 7.41 0.16 9.91
CA PRO A 36 7.41 -1.18 10.48
C PRO A 36 6.23 -1.34 11.45
N PHE A 37 5.52 -2.47 11.37
CA PHE A 37 4.42 -2.81 12.29
C PHE A 37 4.68 -4.18 12.97
N PRO A 38 4.49 -4.31 14.30
CA PRO A 38 4.11 -3.24 15.22
C PRO A 38 5.27 -2.28 15.53
N THR A 39 6.52 -2.74 15.50
CA THR A 39 7.72 -1.89 15.63
C THR A 39 8.86 -2.40 14.75
N GLU A 40 9.98 -1.67 14.69
CA GLU A 40 11.17 -2.06 13.91
C GLU A 40 11.87 -3.31 14.46
N GLN A 41 11.88 -3.50 15.79
CA GLN A 41 12.61 -4.60 16.45
C GLN A 41 11.94 -5.96 16.26
N ASN A 42 10.61 -5.99 16.12
CA ASN A 42 9.83 -7.20 15.93
C ASN A 42 8.83 -7.05 14.78
N ARG A 43 9.28 -6.44 13.67
CA ARG A 43 8.40 -6.19 12.52
C ARG A 43 7.80 -7.48 11.99
N GLU A 44 6.48 -7.52 11.97
CA GLU A 44 5.67 -8.61 11.42
C GLU A 44 4.96 -8.20 10.13
N ALA A 45 4.77 -6.90 9.93
CA ALA A 45 4.12 -6.32 8.78
C ALA A 45 4.68 -4.94 8.44
N TRP A 46 4.32 -4.45 7.26
CA TRP A 46 4.47 -3.07 6.85
C TRP A 46 3.13 -2.37 6.93
N ASP A 47 3.10 -1.23 7.59
CA ASP A 47 2.02 -0.25 7.48
C ASP A 47 2.39 0.73 6.35
N ALA A 48 1.71 0.60 5.22
CA ALA A 48 2.01 1.32 3.99
C ALA A 48 0.85 2.24 3.61
N GLN A 49 1.09 3.54 3.67
CA GLN A 49 0.17 4.53 3.11
C GLN A 49 0.53 4.76 1.65
N VAL A 50 -0.42 4.52 0.75
CA VAL A 50 -0.26 4.69 -0.69
C VAL A 50 -1.18 5.80 -1.22
N THR A 51 -0.73 6.45 -2.28
CA THR A 51 -1.55 7.37 -3.07
C THR A 51 -1.56 7.00 -4.54
N PHE A 52 -2.69 7.18 -5.20
CA PHE A 52 -2.84 6.97 -6.64
C PHE A 52 -3.98 7.84 -7.18
N LEU A 53 -3.97 8.04 -8.50
CA LEU A 53 -5.06 8.68 -9.22
C LEU A 53 -5.97 7.63 -9.83
N LEU A 54 -7.28 7.87 -9.76
CA LEU A 54 -8.29 7.10 -10.46
C LEU A 54 -9.46 8.02 -10.87
N GLY A 55 -9.71 8.13 -12.17
CA GLY A 55 -10.80 8.98 -12.68
C GLY A 55 -10.64 10.45 -12.30
N GLY A 56 -9.42 10.98 -12.29
CA GLY A 56 -9.13 12.37 -11.93
C GLY A 56 -9.18 12.69 -10.44
N LEU A 57 -9.35 11.68 -9.58
CA LEU A 57 -9.39 11.84 -8.12
C LEU A 57 -8.16 11.17 -7.50
N GLN A 58 -7.56 11.83 -6.51
CA GLN A 58 -6.47 11.25 -5.72
C GLN A 58 -7.06 10.49 -4.54
N TYR A 59 -6.63 9.24 -4.40
CA TYR A 59 -6.96 8.36 -3.28
C TYR A 59 -5.76 8.22 -2.37
N THR A 60 -6.02 8.15 -1.07
CA THR A 60 -5.04 7.79 -0.04
C THR A 60 -5.55 6.55 0.69
N VAL A 61 -4.77 5.48 0.69
CA VAL A 61 -5.15 4.17 1.26
C VAL A 61 -4.05 3.66 2.15
N ASP A 62 -4.41 3.19 3.34
CA ASP A 62 -3.51 2.46 4.23
C ASP A 62 -3.64 0.95 3.97
N LEU A 63 -2.51 0.27 3.88
CA LEU A 63 -2.40 -1.17 3.69
C LEU A 63 -1.54 -1.76 4.81
N LEU A 64 -2.01 -2.83 5.44
CA LEU A 64 -1.19 -3.65 6.33
C LEU A 64 -0.74 -4.90 5.58
N ILE A 65 0.57 -5.03 5.38
CA ILE A 65 1.19 -6.04 4.49
C ILE A 65 2.07 -6.95 5.33
N ASN A 66 1.68 -8.21 5.49
CA ASN A 66 2.43 -9.16 6.30
C ASN A 66 3.82 -9.40 5.72
N GLU A 67 4.89 -9.25 6.52
CA GLU A 67 6.26 -9.40 6.05
C GLU A 67 6.55 -10.84 5.59
N LYS A 68 5.92 -11.84 6.23
CA LYS A 68 6.24 -13.25 5.98
C LYS A 68 5.91 -13.71 4.56
N ASP A 69 4.88 -13.13 3.95
CA ASP A 69 4.30 -13.60 2.69
C ASP A 69 3.68 -12.49 1.82
N GLY A 70 3.72 -11.24 2.24
CA GLY A 70 3.12 -10.12 1.49
C GLY A 70 1.60 -10.12 1.46
N GLN A 71 0.96 -10.94 2.31
CA GLN A 71 -0.50 -10.93 2.40
C GLN A 71 -0.98 -9.58 2.93
N ILE A 72 -1.95 -8.98 2.22
CA ILE A 72 -2.68 -7.81 2.71
C ILE A 72 -3.67 -8.29 3.77
N THR A 73 -3.48 -7.87 5.03
CA THR A 73 -4.34 -8.23 6.15
C THR A 73 -5.33 -7.12 6.53
N ASN A 74 -5.06 -5.89 6.08
CA ASN A 74 -5.98 -4.78 6.18
C ASN A 74 -5.80 -3.83 4.99
N ALA A 75 -6.89 -3.23 4.53
CA ALA A 75 -6.89 -2.16 3.54
C ALA A 75 -7.96 -1.14 3.92
N ARG A 76 -7.58 0.13 4.06
CA ARG A 76 -8.47 1.18 4.53
C ARG A 76 -8.30 2.45 3.68
N LEU A 77 -9.41 2.92 3.11
CA LEU A 77 -9.46 4.26 2.52
C LEU A 77 -9.33 5.31 3.62
N ILE A 78 -8.35 6.21 3.47
CA ILE A 78 -8.10 7.33 4.38
C ILE A 78 -8.72 8.61 3.84
N ASP A 79 -8.50 8.91 2.56
CA ASP A 79 -8.98 10.14 1.94
C ASP A 79 -9.21 9.99 0.43
N LYS A 80 -10.05 10.87 -0.11
CA LYS A 80 -10.34 11.03 -1.52
C LYS A 80 -10.56 12.51 -1.84
N MET A 81 -9.72 13.07 -2.69
CA MET A 81 -9.74 14.51 -3.03
C MET A 81 -9.58 14.76 -4.53
N VAL A 82 -10.01 15.94 -4.96
CA VAL A 82 -9.64 16.49 -6.28
C VAL A 82 -8.21 17.04 -6.14
N PRO A 83 -7.24 16.56 -6.95
CA PRO A 83 -5.89 17.12 -6.94
C PRO A 83 -5.92 18.59 -7.42
N LEU A 84 -5.12 19.44 -6.77
CA LEU A 84 -4.98 20.86 -7.11
C LEU A 84 -4.13 21.06 -8.36
#